data_AF-A0A922JS18-F1
#
_entry.id   AF-A0A922JS18-F1
#
_cell.length_a   1.000
_cell.length_b   1.000
_cell.length_c   1.000
_cell.angle_alpha   90.00
_cell.angle_beta   90.00
_cell.angle_gamma   90.00
#
_symmetry.space_group_name_H-M   'P 1'
#
loop_
_entity.id
_entity.type
_entity.pdbx_description
1 polymer ?
#
loop_
_entity_poly.entity_id
_entity_poly.type
_entity_poly.pdbx_seq_one_letter_code
_entity_poly.pdbx_strand_id
1 'polypeptide(L)'
;MGFSKDQFLARLQELKIEFSQYEHPVVMTVEAQAKYVGNTGGALSKNLFLKDKKNRFYVVSALADTKVDLKVLSQRLGLGKGGLRMAPEEALGEILQVPLGCVTPFALINDSARHVSLLLDQGFKGKEHCLFHPLSNDMTISLNVCELDKFLRSIGRNSSYVDLEANPPVGKDNPPDLADLVPSDSVAVPDLLEKAASVQGPTKDHAVSVRCSYQYANMAISAQSSIKWMDVLSNLDLCAKHAICNLTVAHASYATKGAEPSRKVKNVKDKPVGSMQPSNSFKDVGQYVEEILDKTSALLLSEITEDTIKQHGERLGAVVSNCIRERLSAELKADTRSYLNAAYTEGFGVARMMFQNTGSHNQFRCL
;
A
#
# COMPACT_ATOMS: atom_id res chain seq x y z
N MET A 1 10.27 19.24 10.68
CA MET A 1 8.88 18.75 10.60
C MET A 1 8.29 19.29 9.32
N GLY A 2 7.40 18.54 8.68
CA GLY A 2 6.75 18.98 7.45
C GLY A 2 5.70 20.05 7.71
N PHE A 3 5.26 20.68 6.62
CA PHE A 3 4.14 21.61 6.62
C PHE A 3 2.85 20.90 7.05
N SER A 4 2.08 21.53 7.93
CA SER A 4 0.71 21.11 8.21
C SER A 4 -0.25 21.56 7.09
N LYS A 5 -1.45 20.97 7.07
CA LYS A 5 -2.57 21.41 6.22
C LYS A 5 -2.77 22.94 6.34
N ASP A 6 -2.91 23.45 7.54
CA ASP A 6 -3.23 24.87 7.77
C ASP A 6 -2.09 25.79 7.33
N GLN A 7 -0.84 25.41 7.58
CA GLN A 7 0.33 26.14 7.10
C GLN A 7 0.39 26.17 5.58
N PHE A 8 0.07 25.06 4.92
CA PHE A 8 0.02 24.98 3.47
C PHE A 8 -1.12 25.84 2.88
N LEU A 9 -2.33 25.80 3.46
CA LEU A 9 -3.45 26.62 3.02
C LEU A 9 -3.16 28.12 3.19
N ALA A 10 -2.55 28.52 4.31
CA ALA A 10 -2.08 29.88 4.52
C ALA A 10 -1.05 30.28 3.47
N ARG A 11 -0.12 29.38 3.12
CA ARG A 11 0.87 29.61 2.07
C ARG A 11 0.24 29.83 0.70
N LEU A 12 -0.80 29.08 0.34
CA LEU A 12 -1.54 29.32 -0.90
C LEU A 12 -2.18 30.72 -0.92
N GLN A 13 -2.77 31.14 0.20
CA GLN A 13 -3.36 32.49 0.32
C GLN A 13 -2.30 33.59 0.19
N GLU A 14 -1.14 33.45 0.83
CA GLU A 14 -0.01 34.39 0.71
C GLU A 14 0.45 34.54 -0.75
N LEU A 15 0.50 33.42 -1.49
CA LEU A 15 0.85 33.38 -2.90
C LEU A 15 -0.28 33.90 -3.80
N LYS A 16 -1.43 34.29 -3.23
CA LYS A 16 -2.65 34.67 -3.94
C LYS A 16 -3.09 33.60 -4.92
N ILE A 17 -3.02 32.34 -4.49
CA ILE A 17 -3.46 31.20 -5.26
C ILE A 17 -4.95 31.00 -5.01
N GLU A 18 -5.73 30.92 -6.09
CA GLU A 18 -7.16 30.70 -6.02
C GLU A 18 -7.48 29.20 -5.87
N PHE A 19 -8.23 28.84 -4.83
CA PHE A 19 -8.67 27.47 -4.60
C PHE A 19 -9.99 27.44 -3.83
N SER A 20 -10.77 26.38 -4.04
CA SER A 20 -11.94 26.03 -3.22
C SER A 20 -11.62 24.87 -2.28
N GLN A 21 -12.28 24.81 -1.14
CA GLN A 21 -12.05 23.80 -0.09
C GLN A 21 -13.30 22.96 0.11
N TYR A 22 -13.11 21.66 0.32
CA TYR A 22 -14.17 20.70 0.61
C TYR A 22 -13.72 19.81 1.76
N GLU A 23 -14.31 20.01 2.92
CA GLU A 23 -14.07 19.16 4.10
C GLU A 23 -14.83 17.85 3.98
N HIS A 24 -14.20 16.77 4.43
CA HIS A 24 -14.82 15.46 4.49
C HIS A 24 -14.12 14.58 5.54
N PRO A 25 -14.73 13.48 5.99
CA PRO A 25 -14.02 12.48 6.78
C PRO A 25 -12.74 11.99 6.08
N VAL A 26 -11.82 11.41 6.84
CA VAL A 26 -10.60 10.78 6.30
C VAL A 26 -10.97 9.75 5.23
N VAL A 27 -10.43 9.92 4.03
CA VAL A 27 -10.58 8.98 2.90
C VAL A 27 -9.23 8.49 2.43
N MET A 28 -9.14 7.19 2.12
CA MET A 28 -7.90 6.53 1.69
C MET A 28 -7.88 6.17 0.21
N THR A 29 -9.04 6.26 -0.44
CA THR A 29 -9.20 5.86 -1.84
C THR A 29 -9.89 6.96 -2.63
N VAL A 30 -9.62 6.99 -3.93
CA VAL A 30 -10.21 7.96 -4.85
C VAL A 30 -11.72 7.77 -4.93
N GLU A 31 -12.21 6.54 -4.85
CA GLU A 31 -13.63 6.21 -4.86
C GLU A 31 -14.34 6.70 -3.60
N ALA A 32 -13.66 6.63 -2.45
CA ALA A 32 -14.19 7.18 -1.20
C ALA A 32 -14.24 8.72 -1.26
N GLN A 33 -13.20 9.36 -1.79
CA GLN A 33 -13.16 10.81 -2.02
C GLN A 33 -14.27 11.27 -2.98
N ALA A 34 -14.49 10.52 -4.08
CA ALA A 34 -15.50 10.83 -5.09
C ALA A 34 -16.92 11.01 -4.53
N LYS A 35 -17.24 10.34 -3.41
CA LYS A 35 -18.55 10.49 -2.73
C LYS A 35 -18.78 11.91 -2.19
N TYR A 36 -17.72 12.63 -1.86
CA TYR A 36 -17.79 13.96 -1.26
C TYR A 36 -17.63 15.08 -2.30
N VAL A 37 -16.78 14.86 -3.30
CA VAL A 37 -16.39 15.91 -4.26
C VAL A 37 -16.69 15.58 -5.72
N GLY A 38 -17.23 14.40 -6.03
CA GLY A 38 -17.50 13.98 -7.41
C GLY A 38 -18.50 14.87 -8.15
N ASN A 39 -19.41 15.53 -7.43
CA ASN A 39 -20.42 16.42 -8.00
C ASN A 39 -19.91 17.86 -8.21
N THR A 40 -18.67 18.17 -7.82
CA THR A 40 -18.10 19.53 -7.91
C THR A 40 -17.62 19.90 -9.32
N GLY A 41 -17.58 18.93 -10.25
CA GLY A 41 -17.06 19.12 -11.60
C GLY A 41 -15.53 19.13 -11.71
N GLY A 42 -14.81 19.13 -10.58
CA GLY A 42 -13.36 19.01 -10.54
C GLY A 42 -12.87 17.60 -10.88
N ALA A 43 -11.71 17.51 -11.54
CA ALA A 43 -11.11 16.24 -11.90
C ALA A 43 -10.37 15.61 -10.71
N LEU A 44 -10.80 14.40 -10.30
CA LEU A 44 -10.12 13.63 -9.24
C LEU A 44 -8.70 13.27 -9.66
N SER A 45 -7.75 13.46 -8.74
CA SER A 45 -6.36 13.02 -8.91
C SER A 45 -6.04 11.82 -8.03
N LYS A 46 -5.08 11.02 -8.48
CA LYS A 46 -4.40 10.00 -7.68
C LYS A 46 -2.90 10.30 -7.69
N ASN A 47 -2.24 9.94 -6.59
CA ASN A 47 -0.83 10.24 -6.41
C ASN A 47 -0.08 8.95 -6.03
N LEU A 48 0.95 8.64 -6.79
CA LEU A 48 1.83 7.49 -6.56
C LEU A 48 3.17 8.00 -6.03
N PHE A 49 3.61 7.43 -4.91
CA PHE A 49 4.98 7.64 -4.42
C PHE A 49 5.82 6.44 -4.81
N LEU A 50 6.81 6.67 -5.68
CA LEU A 50 7.62 5.63 -6.30
C LEU A 50 9.09 5.82 -5.93
N LYS A 51 9.84 4.72 -6.01
CA LYS A 51 11.30 4.75 -5.98
C LYS A 51 11.91 3.86 -7.05
N ASP A 52 13.13 4.19 -7.44
CA ASP A 52 13.93 3.34 -8.32
C ASP A 52 14.88 2.40 -7.56
N LYS A 53 15.73 1.68 -8.31
CA LYS A 53 16.76 0.79 -7.76
C LYS A 53 17.91 1.55 -7.08
N LYS A 54 18.11 2.83 -7.38
CA LYS A 54 19.13 3.71 -6.81
C LYS A 54 18.60 4.57 -5.65
N ASN A 55 17.41 4.26 -5.13
CA ASN A 55 16.72 5.04 -4.09
C ASN A 55 16.55 6.53 -4.46
N ARG A 56 16.24 6.79 -5.73
CA ARG A 56 15.69 8.07 -6.19
C ARG A 56 14.19 7.99 -6.14
N PHE A 57 13.56 9.09 -5.74
CA PHE A 57 12.15 9.13 -5.42
C PHE A 57 11.36 9.98 -6.42
N TYR A 58 10.11 9.58 -6.64
CA TYR A 58 9.22 10.21 -7.60
C TYR A 58 7.83 10.34 -7.00
N VAL A 59 7.19 11.48 -7.21
CA VAL A 59 5.74 11.63 -7.08
C VAL A 59 5.17 11.68 -8.49
N VAL A 60 4.26 10.75 -8.79
CA VAL A 60 3.47 10.77 -10.03
C VAL A 60 2.05 11.16 -9.66
N SER A 61 1.63 12.34 -10.10
CA SER A 61 0.26 12.82 -9.91
C SER A 61 -0.49 12.67 -11.23
N ALA A 62 -1.60 11.95 -11.21
CA ALA A 62 -2.38 11.63 -12.40
C ALA A 62 -3.87 11.78 -12.18
N LEU A 63 -4.64 11.89 -13.27
CA LEU A 63 -6.09 11.76 -13.17
C LEU A 63 -6.46 10.37 -12.62
N ALA A 64 -7.60 10.29 -11.93
CA ALA A 64 -8.09 9.05 -11.36
C ALA A 64 -8.15 7.89 -12.39
N ASP A 65 -8.55 8.20 -13.62
CA ASP A 65 -8.76 7.28 -14.74
C ASP A 65 -7.52 6.99 -15.59
N THR A 66 -6.49 7.84 -15.54
CA THR A 66 -5.24 7.64 -16.27
C THR A 66 -4.54 6.35 -15.87
N LYS A 67 -4.22 5.49 -16.85
CA LYS A 67 -3.48 4.25 -16.60
C LYS A 67 -1.98 4.49 -16.62
N VAL A 68 -1.35 4.39 -15.45
CA VAL A 68 0.10 4.52 -15.32
C VAL A 68 0.75 3.14 -15.38
N ASP A 69 1.29 2.77 -16.55
CA ASP A 69 2.11 1.56 -16.67
C ASP A 69 3.52 1.83 -16.14
N LEU A 70 3.82 1.30 -14.95
CA LEU A 70 5.14 1.48 -14.31
C LEU A 70 6.30 0.87 -15.12
N LYS A 71 6.06 -0.16 -15.95
CA LYS A 71 7.11 -0.74 -16.80
C LYS A 71 7.46 0.23 -17.93
N VAL A 72 6.45 0.78 -18.60
CA VAL A 72 6.61 1.77 -19.67
C VAL A 72 7.25 3.04 -19.11
N LEU A 73 6.71 3.59 -18.01
CA LEU A 73 7.25 4.78 -17.37
C LEU A 73 8.72 4.61 -16.97
N SER A 74 9.07 3.44 -16.41
CA SER A 74 10.43 3.11 -16.04
C SER A 74 11.38 3.05 -17.25
N GLN A 75 10.91 2.56 -18.40
CA GLN A 75 11.69 2.57 -19.63
C GLN A 75 11.90 3.99 -20.17
N ARG A 76 10.85 4.81 -20.18
CA ARG A 76 10.88 6.22 -20.63
C ARG A 76 11.77 7.11 -19.77
N LEU A 77 11.90 6.79 -18.48
CA LEU A 77 12.86 7.42 -17.58
C LEU A 77 14.30 6.86 -17.74
N GLY A 78 14.53 5.87 -18.61
CA GLY A 78 15.85 5.26 -18.78
C GLY A 78 16.32 4.39 -17.60
N LEU A 79 15.39 3.95 -16.75
CA LEU A 79 15.68 3.11 -15.57
C LEU A 79 15.72 1.61 -15.89
N GLY A 80 15.49 1.25 -17.16
CA GLY A 80 15.29 -0.11 -17.63
C GLY A 80 13.90 -0.65 -17.29
N LYS A 81 13.62 -1.89 -17.70
CA LYS A 81 12.33 -2.55 -17.44
C LYS A 81 12.22 -2.90 -15.95
N GLY A 82 11.13 -2.50 -15.29
CA GLY A 82 10.90 -2.75 -13.86
C GLY A 82 11.88 -2.03 -12.94
N GLY A 83 12.38 -0.86 -13.37
CA GLY A 83 13.23 0.02 -12.57
C GLY A 83 12.46 0.84 -11.52
N LEU A 84 11.15 1.02 -11.69
CA LEU A 84 10.24 1.69 -10.74
C LEU A 84 9.40 0.69 -9.94
N ARG A 85 9.14 1.05 -8.67
CA ARG A 85 8.25 0.36 -7.73
C ARG A 85 7.66 1.36 -6.73
N MET A 86 6.62 0.96 -6.01
CA MET A 86 6.10 1.75 -4.88
C MET A 86 7.20 2.00 -3.85
N ALA A 87 7.29 3.24 -3.37
CA ALA A 87 8.13 3.57 -2.23
C ALA A 87 7.57 2.92 -0.95
N PRO A 88 8.45 2.57 0.00
CA PRO A 88 8.03 2.01 1.27
C PRO A 88 7.32 3.09 2.11
N GLU A 89 6.45 2.67 3.02
CA GLU A 89 5.61 3.58 3.83
C GLU A 89 6.46 4.48 4.73
N GLU A 90 7.58 3.97 5.24
CA GLU A 90 8.52 4.69 6.10
C GLU A 90 9.08 5.94 5.40
N ALA A 91 9.29 5.85 4.08
CA ALA A 91 9.79 6.96 3.28
C ALA A 91 8.74 8.10 3.15
N LEU A 92 7.46 7.87 3.40
CA LEU A 92 6.45 8.93 3.41
C LEU A 92 6.74 9.94 4.52
N GLY A 93 7.02 9.45 5.74
CA GLY A 93 7.32 10.30 6.89
C GLY A 93 8.69 10.97 6.79
N GLU A 94 9.67 10.28 6.22
CA GLU A 94 11.05 10.79 6.14
C GLU A 94 11.28 11.75 4.97
N ILE A 95 10.74 11.43 3.79
CA ILE A 95 10.99 12.17 2.55
C ILE A 95 9.90 13.20 2.30
N LEU A 96 8.63 12.77 2.28
CA LEU A 96 7.51 13.66 1.99
C LEU A 96 6.97 14.37 3.23
N GLN A 97 7.28 13.87 4.43
CA GLN A 97 6.75 14.35 5.70
C GLN A 97 5.21 14.43 5.74
N VAL A 98 4.56 13.44 5.14
CA VAL A 98 3.10 13.28 5.14
C VAL A 98 2.71 11.89 5.65
N PRO A 99 1.53 11.71 6.26
CA PRO A 99 1.05 10.39 6.67
C PRO A 99 0.58 9.56 5.46
N LEU A 100 0.36 8.26 5.69
CA LEU A 100 -0.20 7.36 4.69
C LEU A 100 -1.52 7.90 4.12
N GLY A 101 -1.68 7.78 2.81
CA GLY A 101 -2.85 8.29 2.08
C GLY A 101 -2.86 9.80 1.84
N CYS A 102 -1.83 10.54 2.26
CA CYS A 102 -1.70 11.98 2.02
C CYS A 102 -0.65 12.33 0.95
N VAL A 103 -0.31 11.38 0.07
CA VAL A 103 0.58 11.66 -1.06
C VAL A 103 -0.10 12.68 -1.98
N THR A 104 0.63 13.74 -2.31
CA THR A 104 0.12 14.88 -3.09
C THR A 104 1.30 15.65 -3.69
N PRO A 105 1.16 16.29 -4.87
CA PRO A 105 2.19 17.17 -5.41
C PRO A 105 2.59 18.31 -4.45
N PHE A 106 1.72 18.67 -3.50
CA PHE A 106 2.03 19.72 -2.53
C PHE A 106 3.07 19.33 -1.49
N ALA A 107 3.29 18.02 -1.27
CA ALA A 107 4.28 17.54 -0.30
C ALA A 107 5.71 17.96 -0.67
N LEU A 108 5.94 18.39 -1.92
CA LEU A 108 7.22 18.92 -2.38
C LEU A 108 7.59 20.29 -1.76
N ILE A 109 6.67 20.94 -1.02
CA ILE A 109 7.00 22.10 -0.19
C ILE A 109 7.99 21.76 0.93
N ASN A 110 8.04 20.50 1.36
CA ASN A 110 8.92 20.06 2.43
C ASN A 110 10.36 19.92 1.91
N ASP A 111 11.34 20.52 2.61
CA ASP A 111 12.75 20.50 2.21
C ASP A 111 13.35 19.08 2.09
N SER A 112 12.81 18.13 2.87
CA SER A 112 13.17 16.71 2.78
C SER A 112 12.84 16.11 1.41
N ALA A 113 11.87 16.67 0.69
CA ALA A 113 11.46 16.24 -0.65
C ALA A 113 12.24 16.94 -1.78
N ARG A 114 13.29 17.74 -1.48
CA ARG A 114 14.05 18.52 -2.50
C ARG A 114 14.53 17.70 -3.71
N HIS A 115 14.84 16.42 -3.49
CA HIS A 115 15.36 15.51 -4.51
C HIS A 115 14.31 14.57 -5.11
N VAL A 116 13.04 14.74 -4.73
CA VAL A 116 11.91 14.02 -5.32
C VAL A 116 11.59 14.65 -6.68
N SER A 117 11.54 13.83 -7.73
CA SER A 117 11.05 14.26 -9.04
C SER A 117 9.53 14.22 -9.09
N LEU A 118 8.92 15.24 -9.69
CA LEU A 118 7.47 15.33 -9.86
C LEU A 118 7.11 15.13 -11.34
N LEU A 119 6.27 14.14 -11.60
CA LEU A 119 5.64 13.93 -12.90
C LEU A 119 4.15 14.21 -12.77
N LEU A 120 3.67 15.17 -13.56
CA LEU A 120 2.27 15.53 -13.63
C LEU A 120 1.68 14.94 -14.90
N ASP A 121 0.49 14.36 -14.81
CA ASP A 121 -0.25 13.92 -15.98
C ASP A 121 -0.63 15.12 -16.86
N GLN A 122 -0.29 15.05 -18.14
CA GLN A 122 -0.68 16.07 -19.11
C GLN A 122 -2.21 16.23 -19.20
N GLY A 123 -2.98 15.19 -18.86
CA GLY A 123 -4.44 15.21 -18.83
C GLY A 123 -5.01 16.30 -17.92
N PHE A 124 -4.27 16.73 -16.89
CA PHE A 124 -4.67 17.86 -16.06
C PHE A 124 -4.86 19.16 -16.86
N LYS A 125 -4.05 19.40 -17.91
CA LYS A 125 -4.17 20.60 -18.74
C LYS A 125 -5.50 20.72 -19.48
N GLY A 126 -6.19 19.60 -19.67
CA GLY A 126 -7.52 19.56 -20.29
C GLY A 126 -8.68 19.72 -19.29
N LYS A 127 -8.39 19.95 -18.00
CA LYS A 127 -9.40 20.09 -16.95
C LYS A 127 -9.47 21.53 -16.49
N GLU A 128 -10.69 22.02 -16.27
CA GLU A 128 -10.92 23.36 -15.70
C GLU A 128 -10.36 23.45 -14.28
N HIS A 129 -10.65 22.43 -13.46
CA HIS A 129 -10.13 22.28 -12.11
C HIS A 129 -9.72 20.85 -11.81
N CYS A 130 -8.73 20.69 -10.94
CA CYS A 130 -8.23 19.42 -10.44
C CYS A 130 -8.33 19.38 -8.90
N LEU A 131 -8.65 18.21 -8.39
CA LEU A 131 -8.91 17.94 -6.98
C LEU A 131 -7.70 17.26 -6.34
N PHE A 132 -7.19 17.83 -5.26
CA PHE A 132 -5.99 17.34 -4.56
C PHE A 132 -6.16 17.40 -3.04
N HIS A 133 -5.45 16.55 -2.33
CA HIS A 133 -5.35 16.62 -0.86
C HIS A 133 -4.32 17.69 -0.45
N PRO A 134 -4.68 18.66 0.42
CA PRO A 134 -3.78 19.69 0.92
C PRO A 134 -2.92 19.17 2.09
N LEU A 135 -2.04 18.20 1.80
CA LEU A 135 -1.19 17.51 2.79
C LEU A 135 -1.94 16.68 3.85
N SER A 136 -3.27 16.63 3.77
CA SER A 136 -4.16 15.88 4.64
C SER A 136 -5.32 15.29 3.84
N ASN A 137 -5.80 14.13 4.26
CA ASN A 137 -6.84 13.33 3.59
C ASN A 137 -8.25 13.53 4.17
N ASP A 138 -8.42 14.49 5.09
CA ASP A 138 -9.68 14.98 5.64
C ASP A 138 -10.21 16.22 4.89
N MET A 139 -9.54 16.61 3.81
CA MET A 139 -9.93 17.73 2.97
C MET A 139 -9.49 17.49 1.54
N THR A 140 -10.23 18.09 0.62
CA THR A 140 -9.87 18.23 -0.78
C THR A 140 -9.90 19.70 -1.16
N ILE A 141 -8.90 20.15 -1.91
CA ILE A 141 -8.92 21.45 -2.56
C ILE A 141 -9.10 21.31 -4.07
N SER A 142 -9.81 22.26 -4.66
CA SER A 142 -9.99 22.40 -6.10
C SER A 142 -9.26 23.64 -6.59
N LEU A 143 -8.37 23.48 -7.57
CA LEU A 143 -7.66 24.58 -8.21
C LEU A 143 -7.40 24.29 -9.68
N ASN A 144 -7.18 25.34 -10.46
CA ASN A 144 -6.81 25.18 -11.87
C ASN A 144 -5.31 24.81 -11.99
N VAL A 145 -4.91 24.33 -13.16
CA VAL A 145 -3.51 23.95 -13.42
C VAL A 145 -2.52 25.12 -13.30
N CYS A 146 -2.94 26.33 -13.69
CA CYS A 146 -2.09 27.53 -13.60
C CYS A 146 -1.71 27.87 -12.15
N GLU A 147 -2.63 27.63 -11.21
CA GLU A 147 -2.43 27.80 -9.77
C GLU A 147 -1.49 26.74 -9.19
N LEU A 148 -1.61 25.48 -9.65
CA LEU A 148 -0.65 24.42 -9.30
C LEU A 148 0.76 24.79 -9.77
N ASP A 149 0.88 25.26 -11.01
CA ASP A 149 2.15 25.70 -11.58
C ASP A 149 2.72 26.90 -10.82
N LYS A 150 1.87 27.83 -10.40
CA LYS A 150 2.27 28.99 -9.61
C LYS A 150 2.80 28.58 -8.24
N PHE A 151 2.14 27.63 -7.58
CA PHE A 151 2.65 27.01 -6.35
C PHE A 151 4.02 26.35 -6.59
N LEU A 152 4.15 25.48 -7.59
CA LEU A 152 5.40 24.76 -7.86
C LEU A 152 6.56 25.71 -8.15
N ARG A 153 6.33 26.75 -8.97
CA ARG A 153 7.34 27.79 -9.21
C ARG A 153 7.76 28.52 -7.94
N SER A 154 6.84 28.77 -7.01
CA SER A 154 7.14 29.46 -5.75
C SER A 154 8.10 28.69 -4.84
N ILE A 155 8.17 27.37 -4.99
CA ILE A 155 9.09 26.48 -4.25
C ILE A 155 10.29 26.05 -5.12
N GLY A 156 10.54 26.74 -6.22
CA GLY A 156 11.68 26.48 -7.11
C GLY A 156 11.55 25.19 -7.93
N ARG A 157 10.32 24.70 -8.16
CA ARG A 157 10.05 23.50 -8.97
C ARG A 157 9.44 23.85 -10.31
N ASN A 158 9.90 23.18 -11.36
CA ASN A 158 9.31 23.26 -12.69
C ASN A 158 8.29 22.13 -12.87
N SER A 159 7.13 22.46 -13.42
CA SER A 159 6.09 21.49 -13.73
C SER A 159 6.46 20.66 -14.96
N SER A 160 6.55 19.34 -14.79
CA SER A 160 6.84 18.39 -15.87
C SER A 160 5.57 17.61 -16.20
N TYR A 161 4.86 18.06 -17.25
CA TYR A 161 3.65 17.40 -17.73
C TYR A 161 3.99 16.31 -18.73
N VAL A 162 3.53 15.09 -18.45
CA VAL A 162 3.87 13.87 -19.16
C VAL A 162 2.60 13.18 -19.64
N ASP A 163 2.60 12.72 -20.88
CA ASP A 163 1.61 11.74 -21.35
C ASP A 163 1.83 10.41 -20.63
N LEU A 164 1.12 10.14 -19.55
CA LEU A 164 1.37 8.92 -18.76
C LEU A 164 0.82 7.64 -19.41
N GLU A 165 -0.05 7.74 -20.42
CA GLU A 165 -0.60 6.59 -21.15
C GLU A 165 0.18 6.29 -22.44
N ALA A 166 1.03 7.23 -22.91
CA ALA A 166 1.88 7.00 -24.06
C ALA A 166 2.86 5.84 -23.83
N ASN A 167 2.94 4.98 -24.86
CA ASN A 167 3.86 3.85 -24.93
C ASN A 167 4.80 3.99 -26.16
N PRO A 168 5.70 4.99 -26.16
CA PRO A 168 6.68 5.14 -27.23
C PRO A 168 7.71 4.00 -27.18
N PRO A 169 8.28 3.59 -28.32
CA PRO A 169 9.38 2.64 -28.33
C PRO A 169 10.62 3.27 -27.67
N VAL A 170 11.23 2.56 -26.72
CA VAL A 170 12.50 2.96 -26.08
C VAL A 170 13.56 1.91 -26.37
N GLY A 171 14.70 2.34 -26.91
CA GLY A 171 15.79 1.45 -27.33
C GLY A 171 17.02 2.21 -27.82
N LYS A 172 17.92 1.50 -28.53
CA LYS A 172 19.18 2.09 -29.02
C LYS A 172 18.95 3.28 -29.95
N ASP A 173 17.94 3.18 -30.82
CA ASP A 173 17.61 4.22 -31.80
C ASP A 173 16.56 5.23 -31.28
N ASN A 174 15.96 4.96 -30.12
CA ASN A 174 14.95 5.80 -29.50
C ASN A 174 15.31 5.99 -28.02
N PRO A 175 16.13 7.01 -27.69
CA PRO A 175 16.54 7.24 -26.32
C PRO A 175 15.31 7.52 -25.41
N PRO A 176 15.41 7.23 -24.10
CA PRO A 176 14.31 7.49 -23.18
C PRO A 176 13.94 8.98 -23.16
N ASP A 177 12.67 9.29 -23.45
CA ASP A 177 12.16 10.65 -23.63
C ASP A 177 11.98 11.42 -22.31
N LEU A 178 12.03 10.74 -21.17
CA LEU A 178 11.90 11.33 -19.83
C LEU A 178 13.21 11.23 -19.01
N ALA A 179 14.34 10.91 -19.65
CA ALA A 179 15.63 10.73 -18.94
C ALA A 179 16.03 11.95 -18.10
N ASP A 180 15.70 13.16 -18.55
CA ASP A 180 16.02 14.42 -17.86
C ASP A 180 15.19 14.63 -16.58
N LEU A 181 14.09 13.89 -16.40
CA LEU A 181 13.24 13.95 -15.20
C LEU A 181 13.74 13.05 -14.07
N VAL A 182 14.83 12.32 -14.31
CA VAL A 182 15.44 11.45 -13.32
C VAL A 182 16.29 12.28 -12.35
N PRO A 183 16.06 12.21 -11.03
CA PRO A 183 16.90 12.91 -10.06
C PRO A 183 18.38 12.54 -10.19
N SER A 184 19.26 13.52 -10.05
CA SER A 184 20.71 13.29 -10.07
C SER A 184 21.20 12.66 -8.77
N ASP A 185 20.55 12.95 -7.64
CA ASP A 185 20.97 12.54 -6.31
C ASP A 185 20.08 11.43 -5.72
N SER A 186 20.69 10.39 -5.15
CA SER A 186 19.99 9.44 -4.29
C SER A 186 19.82 10.03 -2.89
N VAL A 187 18.61 10.01 -2.33
CA VAL A 187 18.43 10.38 -0.93
C VAL A 187 18.89 9.20 -0.07
N ALA A 188 19.92 9.42 0.75
CA ALA A 188 20.28 8.47 1.79
C ALA A 188 19.16 8.49 2.85
N VAL A 189 18.22 7.55 2.74
CA VAL A 189 17.42 7.13 3.89
C VAL A 189 18.39 6.38 4.80
N PRO A 190 18.61 6.82 6.06
CA PRO A 190 19.40 6.05 7.00
C PRO A 190 18.84 4.63 7.10
N ASP A 191 19.71 3.64 6.89
CA ASP A 191 19.36 2.23 6.89
C ASP A 191 18.94 1.81 8.31
N LEU A 192 17.64 1.83 8.60
CA LEU A 192 17.06 1.38 9.87
C LEU A 192 16.63 -0.10 9.78
N LEU A 193 17.57 -0.95 9.37
CA LEU A 193 17.47 -2.40 9.55
C LEU A 193 18.74 -2.95 10.21
N GLU A 194 19.18 -2.35 11.32
CA GLU A 194 20.21 -3.01 12.17
C GLU A 194 20.22 -2.63 13.65
N LYS A 195 19.27 -1.81 14.14
CA LYS A 195 19.23 -1.40 15.56
C LYS A 195 18.03 -1.99 16.31
N ALA A 196 17.88 -3.31 16.24
CA ALA A 196 17.02 -4.08 17.14
C ALA A 196 17.81 -5.15 17.94
N ALA A 197 19.14 -5.07 17.95
CA ALA A 197 19.99 -5.92 18.79
C ALA A 197 20.88 -5.06 19.69
N SER A 198 20.80 -5.33 21.00
CA SER A 198 21.56 -4.71 22.10
C SER A 198 21.03 -3.37 22.63
N VAL A 199 20.30 -3.42 23.75
CA VAL A 199 20.80 -2.94 25.06
C VAL A 199 19.94 -3.57 26.17
N GLN A 200 20.63 -4.11 27.17
CA GLN A 200 20.13 -4.76 28.39
C GLN A 200 19.46 -3.75 29.34
N GLY A 201 18.47 -4.19 30.14
CA GLY A 201 17.89 -3.41 31.25
C GLY A 201 18.90 -3.13 32.37
N PRO A 202 18.62 -2.18 33.29
CA PRO A 202 17.86 -2.58 34.49
C PRO A 202 16.94 -1.52 35.16
N THR A 203 15.98 -2.06 35.93
CA THR A 203 15.38 -1.64 37.24
C THR A 203 14.60 -0.33 37.47
N LYS A 204 13.31 -0.54 37.76
CA LYS A 204 12.41 -0.08 38.86
C LYS A 204 12.22 1.40 39.26
N ASP A 205 10.91 1.68 39.42
CA ASP A 205 10.19 2.66 40.27
C ASP A 205 10.31 4.15 39.94
N HIS A 206 9.21 4.76 39.50
CA HIS A 206 8.36 5.63 40.34
C HIS A 206 7.05 5.97 39.60
N ALA A 207 5.93 5.71 40.27
CA ALA A 207 4.59 6.04 39.83
C ALA A 207 4.31 7.54 40.02
N VAL A 208 3.79 8.22 38.99
CA VAL A 208 2.93 9.40 39.16
C VAL A 208 1.80 9.34 38.15
N SER A 209 0.60 9.36 38.72
CA SER A 209 -0.72 9.34 38.08
C SER A 209 -1.02 10.65 37.35
N VAL A 210 -1.50 10.55 36.10
CA VAL A 210 -2.48 11.51 35.56
C VAL A 210 -3.54 10.72 34.78
N ARG A 211 -4.75 10.66 35.35
CA ARG A 211 -5.97 10.20 34.67
C ARG A 211 -6.41 11.27 33.66
N CYS A 212 -6.77 10.85 32.46
CA CYS A 212 -7.73 11.59 31.64
C CYS A 212 -8.75 10.60 31.09
N SER A 213 -9.99 10.76 31.54
CA SER A 213 -11.18 9.99 31.21
C SER A 213 -11.85 10.56 29.96
N TYR A 214 -12.12 9.72 28.96
CA TYR A 214 -13.07 10.03 27.89
C TYR A 214 -14.28 9.11 28.00
N GLN A 215 -15.43 9.71 28.28
CA GLN A 215 -16.74 9.09 28.29
C GLN A 215 -17.22 8.85 26.86
N TYR A 216 -17.73 7.64 26.63
CA TYR A 216 -18.50 7.26 25.45
C TYR A 216 -19.87 7.94 25.47
N ALA A 217 -20.27 8.53 24.36
CA ALA A 217 -21.67 8.80 24.03
C ALA A 217 -21.97 8.23 22.64
N ASN A 218 -22.88 7.27 22.61
CA ASN A 218 -23.44 6.65 21.42
C ASN A 218 -24.38 7.61 20.69
N MET A 219 -24.31 7.63 19.35
CA MET A 219 -25.51 7.78 18.51
C MET A 219 -25.43 6.78 17.36
N ALA A 220 -26.36 5.83 17.39
CA ALA A 220 -26.63 4.90 16.32
C ALA A 220 -27.64 5.54 15.35
N ILE A 221 -27.33 5.56 14.06
CA ILE A 221 -28.33 5.53 12.99
C ILE A 221 -27.93 4.44 11.99
N SER A 222 -28.91 3.58 11.76
CA SER A 222 -28.92 2.37 10.96
C SER A 222 -28.83 2.64 9.44
N ALA A 223 -28.02 1.84 8.74
CA ALA A 223 -28.38 1.25 7.45
C ALA A 223 -27.50 0.01 7.19
N GLN A 224 -28.11 -1.17 7.27
CA GLN A 224 -27.54 -2.48 6.96
C GLN A 224 -27.18 -2.60 5.48
N SER A 225 -25.92 -2.93 5.17
CA SER A 225 -25.42 -3.89 4.16
C SER A 225 -23.94 -3.59 3.86
N SER A 226 -22.96 -4.49 3.85
CA SER A 226 -22.79 -5.88 4.27
C SER A 226 -21.27 -6.12 4.36
N ILE A 227 -20.85 -7.00 5.27
CA ILE A 227 -19.48 -7.54 5.51
C ILE A 227 -18.57 -6.67 6.41
N LYS A 228 -18.66 -6.97 7.71
CA LYS A 228 -17.69 -6.56 8.74
C LYS A 228 -16.39 -7.35 8.56
N TRP A 229 -15.37 -6.71 8.00
CA TRP A 229 -14.00 -7.24 7.96
C TRP A 229 -13.39 -7.50 9.34
N MET A 230 -13.89 -6.83 10.38
CA MET A 230 -13.50 -7.10 11.77
C MET A 230 -14.00 -8.46 12.28
N ASP A 231 -15.11 -9.00 11.75
CA ASP A 231 -15.59 -10.33 12.13
C ASP A 231 -14.75 -11.44 11.48
N VAL A 232 -14.16 -11.19 10.31
CA VAL A 232 -13.23 -12.13 9.65
C VAL A 232 -11.90 -12.22 10.41
N LEU A 233 -11.33 -11.07 10.80
CA LEU A 233 -10.10 -11.04 11.61
C LEU A 233 -10.30 -11.61 13.02
N SER A 234 -11.47 -11.37 13.62
CA SER A 234 -11.84 -11.93 14.93
C SER A 234 -12.09 -13.45 14.87
N ASN A 235 -12.66 -13.95 13.76
CA ASN A 235 -12.87 -15.39 13.54
C ASN A 235 -11.58 -16.14 13.17
N LEU A 236 -10.59 -15.49 12.54
CA LEU A 236 -9.26 -16.08 12.35
C LEU A 236 -8.51 -16.25 13.68
N ASP A 237 -8.62 -15.28 14.60
CA ASP A 237 -8.04 -15.39 15.94
C ASP A 237 -8.75 -16.48 16.78
N LEU A 238 -10.06 -16.67 16.58
CA LEU A 238 -10.84 -17.73 17.22
C LEU A 238 -10.56 -19.13 16.65
N CYS A 239 -10.31 -19.24 15.33
CA CYS A 239 -9.89 -20.49 14.67
C CYS A 239 -8.46 -20.87 15.06
N ALA A 240 -7.54 -19.91 15.16
CA ALA A 240 -6.18 -20.14 15.64
C ALA A 240 -6.19 -20.62 17.11
N LYS A 241 -7.05 -20.03 17.95
CA LYS A 241 -7.24 -20.47 19.35
C LYS A 241 -7.87 -21.87 19.44
N HIS A 242 -8.83 -22.22 18.57
CA HIS A 242 -9.42 -23.57 18.52
C HIS A 242 -8.46 -24.64 17.99
N ALA A 243 -7.63 -24.32 16.98
CA ALA A 243 -6.61 -25.23 16.47
C ALA A 243 -5.53 -25.53 17.52
N ILE A 244 -5.14 -24.53 18.31
CA ILE A 244 -4.20 -24.69 19.43
C ILE A 244 -4.82 -25.52 20.56
N CYS A 245 -6.11 -25.33 20.89
CA CYS A 245 -6.80 -26.11 21.93
C CYS A 245 -6.99 -27.59 21.56
N ASN A 246 -7.23 -27.89 20.28
CA ASN A 246 -7.38 -29.28 19.80
C ASN A 246 -6.05 -30.04 19.75
N LEU A 247 -4.91 -29.35 19.60
CA LEU A 247 -3.57 -29.95 19.69
C LEU A 247 -3.16 -30.29 21.14
N THR A 248 -3.70 -29.59 22.14
CA THR A 248 -3.52 -29.93 23.57
C THR A 248 -4.41 -31.10 24.01
N VAL A 249 -5.58 -31.29 23.39
CA VAL A 249 -6.46 -32.45 23.67
C VAL A 249 -5.99 -33.73 22.96
N ALA A 250 -5.34 -33.61 21.79
CA ALA A 250 -4.80 -34.77 21.05
C ALA A 250 -3.59 -35.44 21.75
N HIS A 251 -2.89 -34.74 22.64
CA HIS A 251 -1.80 -35.32 23.45
C HIS A 251 -2.28 -36.19 24.63
N ALA A 252 -3.59 -36.22 24.94
CA ALA A 252 -4.13 -37.03 26.03
C ALA A 252 -4.63 -38.42 25.61
N SER A 253 -4.61 -38.78 24.31
CA SER A 253 -5.30 -40.00 23.84
C SER A 253 -4.49 -40.99 23.00
N TYR A 254 -3.16 -40.87 22.90
CA TYR A 254 -2.31 -41.91 22.31
C TYR A 254 -1.15 -42.29 23.24
N ALA A 255 -1.51 -42.96 24.34
CA ALA A 255 -0.66 -44.00 24.89
C ALA A 255 -1.34 -45.34 24.58
N THR A 256 -0.59 -46.24 23.95
CA THR A 256 -0.80 -47.69 23.74
C THR A 256 -1.31 -48.18 22.38
N LYS A 257 -0.44 -49.03 21.77
CA LYS A 257 -0.63 -50.07 20.72
C LYS A 257 -0.82 -49.55 19.28
N GLY A 258 -0.04 -49.88 18.26
CA GLY A 258 0.93 -50.96 18.01
C GLY A 258 0.43 -51.86 16.87
N ALA A 259 0.97 -51.71 15.64
CA ALA A 259 1.13 -52.75 14.59
C ALA A 259 1.59 -52.15 13.23
N GLU A 260 2.40 -52.93 12.50
CA GLU A 260 3.20 -52.59 11.31
C GLU A 260 2.63 -53.29 10.02
N PRO A 261 3.28 -53.34 8.84
CA PRO A 261 2.98 -52.52 7.64
C PRO A 261 2.59 -53.31 6.36
N SER A 262 2.15 -52.63 5.27
CA SER A 262 2.32 -53.15 3.89
C SER A 262 2.13 -52.16 2.71
N ARG A 263 3.25 -51.90 2.01
CA ARG A 263 3.53 -51.82 0.55
C ARG A 263 2.46 -51.27 -0.43
N LYS A 264 2.83 -50.25 -1.22
CA LYS A 264 3.44 -50.39 -2.57
C LYS A 264 3.85 -49.03 -3.18
N VAL A 265 5.14 -48.93 -3.52
CA VAL A 265 5.75 -47.88 -4.33
C VAL A 265 5.66 -48.28 -5.82
N LYS A 266 5.39 -47.31 -6.71
CA LYS A 266 5.76 -47.38 -8.13
C LYS A 266 6.54 -46.11 -8.50
N ASN A 267 7.79 -46.30 -8.88
CA ASN A 267 8.71 -45.32 -9.46
C ASN A 267 8.42 -45.11 -10.95
N VAL A 268 8.45 -43.86 -11.42
CA VAL A 268 8.82 -43.52 -12.81
C VAL A 268 9.69 -42.24 -12.84
N LYS A 269 10.99 -42.46 -13.06
CA LYS A 269 12.00 -41.74 -13.86
C LYS A 269 12.03 -40.19 -13.96
N ASP A 270 13.16 -39.64 -13.54
CA ASP A 270 13.65 -38.26 -13.72
C ASP A 270 13.98 -37.85 -15.17
N LYS A 271 13.72 -36.57 -15.48
CA LYS A 271 14.59 -35.69 -16.29
C LYS A 271 14.33 -34.21 -15.92
N PRO A 272 15.35 -33.32 -15.96
CA PRO A 272 15.29 -32.00 -15.35
C PRO A 272 14.83 -30.89 -16.32
N VAL A 273 14.46 -29.73 -15.76
CA VAL A 273 14.43 -28.35 -16.30
C VAL A 273 13.09 -27.65 -16.03
N GLY A 274 13.17 -26.45 -15.45
CA GLY A 274 12.14 -25.42 -15.55
C GLY A 274 11.87 -24.65 -14.26
N SER A 275 12.49 -23.48 -14.11
CA SER A 275 12.18 -22.49 -13.07
C SER A 275 10.68 -22.16 -13.05
N MET A 276 10.01 -22.46 -11.95
CA MET A 276 8.57 -22.22 -11.80
C MET A 276 8.31 -20.75 -11.50
N GLN A 277 7.63 -20.08 -12.43
CA GLN A 277 7.07 -18.73 -12.27
C GLN A 277 5.89 -18.78 -11.28
N PRO A 278 5.61 -17.74 -10.49
CA PRO A 278 4.40 -17.69 -9.68
C PRO A 278 3.20 -17.46 -10.60
N SER A 279 2.34 -18.46 -10.72
CA SER A 279 1.08 -18.38 -11.46
C SER A 279 0.05 -17.59 -10.65
N ASN A 280 -0.14 -16.32 -10.98
CA ASN A 280 -1.24 -15.51 -10.48
C ASN A 280 -2.57 -16.01 -11.08
N SER A 281 -3.37 -16.68 -10.26
CA SER A 281 -4.77 -17.03 -10.53
C SER A 281 -5.56 -16.99 -9.22
N PHE A 282 -5.62 -15.83 -8.59
CA PHE A 282 -6.36 -15.64 -7.34
C PHE A 282 -7.81 -15.27 -7.63
N LYS A 283 -8.66 -16.27 -7.90
CA LYS A 283 -10.12 -16.11 -8.03
C LYS A 283 -10.94 -16.96 -7.06
N ASP A 284 -10.30 -17.75 -6.22
CA ASP A 284 -10.97 -18.66 -5.29
C ASP A 284 -10.47 -18.49 -3.86
N VAL A 285 -11.39 -18.21 -2.94
CA VAL A 285 -11.12 -18.10 -1.50
C VAL A 285 -10.64 -19.45 -0.96
N GLY A 286 -11.12 -20.57 -1.52
CA GLY A 286 -10.66 -21.91 -1.18
C GLY A 286 -9.16 -22.09 -1.41
N GLN A 287 -8.66 -21.75 -2.61
CA GLN A 287 -7.24 -21.82 -2.94
C GLN A 287 -6.34 -20.96 -2.03
N TYR A 288 -6.81 -19.78 -1.62
CA TYR A 288 -6.03 -18.92 -0.72
C TYR A 288 -5.92 -19.51 0.69
N VAL A 289 -7.00 -20.10 1.20
CA VAL A 289 -6.99 -20.80 2.48
C VAL A 289 -6.02 -21.99 2.43
N GLU A 290 -6.04 -22.78 1.36
CA GLU A 290 -5.10 -23.89 1.17
C GLU A 290 -3.64 -23.41 1.11
N GLU A 291 -3.36 -22.30 0.40
CA GLU A 291 -2.01 -21.74 0.33
C GLU A 291 -1.49 -21.28 1.70
N ILE A 292 -2.35 -20.67 2.54
CA ILE A 292 -2.00 -20.30 3.91
C ILE A 292 -1.71 -21.55 4.75
N LEU A 293 -2.52 -22.61 4.60
CA LEU A 293 -2.33 -23.87 5.32
C LEU A 293 -1.03 -24.56 4.91
N ASP A 294 -0.71 -24.57 3.62
CA ASP A 294 0.54 -25.14 3.09
C ASP A 294 1.77 -24.38 3.60
N LYS A 295 1.76 -23.05 3.52
CA LYS A 295 2.84 -22.19 4.04
C LYS A 295 3.03 -22.37 5.55
N THR A 296 1.94 -22.41 6.30
CA THR A 296 1.98 -22.62 7.76
C THR A 296 2.55 -24.00 8.10
N SER A 297 2.14 -25.03 7.37
CA SER A 297 2.62 -26.40 7.56
C SER A 297 4.11 -26.53 7.22
N ALA A 298 4.56 -25.91 6.12
CA ALA A 298 5.96 -25.88 5.74
C ALA A 298 6.84 -25.18 6.78
N LEU A 299 6.39 -24.04 7.31
CA LEU A 299 7.09 -23.32 8.38
C LEU A 299 7.17 -24.17 9.65
N LEU A 300 6.06 -24.79 10.05
CA LEU A 300 6.00 -25.61 11.27
C LEU A 300 6.92 -26.84 11.16
N LEU A 301 6.99 -27.49 9.99
CA LEU A 301 7.93 -28.59 9.74
C LEU A 301 9.39 -28.12 9.69
N SER A 302 9.66 -26.90 9.23
CA SER A 302 11.02 -26.35 9.19
C SER A 302 11.57 -25.99 10.57
N GLU A 303 10.69 -25.66 11.53
CA GLU A 303 11.08 -25.23 12.88
C GLU A 303 11.06 -26.39 13.90
N ILE A 304 10.44 -27.53 13.57
CA ILE A 304 10.43 -28.74 14.41
C ILE A 304 11.46 -29.74 13.85
N THR A 305 12.73 -29.47 14.12
CA THR A 305 13.86 -30.38 13.83
C THR A 305 14.36 -31.06 15.09
N GLU A 306 15.05 -32.21 14.95
CA GLU A 306 15.68 -32.89 16.08
C GLU A 306 16.61 -31.97 16.89
N ASP A 307 17.32 -31.07 16.22
CA ASP A 307 18.26 -30.15 16.85
C ASP A 307 17.54 -29.07 17.66
N THR A 308 16.48 -28.49 17.12
CA THR A 308 15.62 -27.54 17.86
C THR A 308 14.90 -28.18 19.04
N ILE A 309 14.48 -29.46 18.93
CA ILE A 309 13.87 -30.21 20.03
C ILE A 309 14.90 -30.42 21.15
N LYS A 310 16.12 -30.83 20.82
CA LYS A 310 17.21 -31.03 21.79
C LYS A 310 17.64 -29.70 22.44
N GLN A 311 17.63 -28.61 21.68
CA GLN A 311 18.06 -27.29 22.15
C GLN A 311 17.04 -26.60 23.04
N HIS A 312 15.75 -26.70 22.73
CA HIS A 312 14.71 -25.90 23.39
C HIS A 312 13.80 -26.70 24.34
N GLY A 313 13.77 -28.04 24.24
CA GLY A 313 13.05 -28.92 25.16
C GLY A 313 11.62 -28.46 25.43
N GLU A 314 11.27 -28.22 26.70
CA GLU A 314 9.94 -27.75 27.11
C GLU A 314 9.55 -26.37 26.55
N ARG A 315 10.52 -25.55 26.12
CA ARG A 315 10.28 -24.22 25.54
C ARG A 315 10.07 -24.25 24.03
N LEU A 316 10.18 -25.41 23.39
CA LEU A 316 10.06 -25.56 21.93
C LEU A 316 8.74 -24.98 21.41
N GLY A 317 7.62 -25.25 22.09
CA GLY A 317 6.30 -24.73 21.68
C GLY A 317 6.23 -23.20 21.63
N ALA A 318 6.90 -22.51 22.55
CA ALA A 318 6.96 -21.05 22.56
C ALA A 318 7.85 -20.49 21.44
N VAL A 319 8.98 -21.15 21.16
CA VAL A 319 9.92 -20.76 20.08
C VAL A 319 9.26 -20.93 18.72
N VAL A 320 8.66 -22.09 18.46
CA VAL A 320 7.95 -22.38 17.21
C VAL A 320 6.76 -21.43 17.04
N SER A 321 5.98 -21.18 18.10
CA SER A 321 4.85 -20.23 18.04
C SER A 321 5.30 -18.81 17.69
N ASN A 322 6.40 -18.33 18.26
CA ASN A 322 6.93 -17.00 17.94
C ASN A 322 7.47 -16.94 16.51
N CYS A 323 8.20 -17.95 16.05
CA CYS A 323 8.73 -18.00 14.70
C CYS A 323 7.62 -18.01 13.63
N ILE A 324 6.58 -18.83 13.84
CA ILE A 324 5.40 -18.85 12.98
C ILE A 324 4.71 -17.48 12.99
N ARG A 325 4.51 -16.87 14.17
CA ARG A 325 3.87 -15.56 14.29
C ARG A 325 4.62 -14.49 13.51
N GLU A 326 5.93 -14.43 13.61
CA GLU A 326 6.74 -13.41 12.93
C GLU A 326 6.76 -13.62 11.41
N ARG A 327 7.07 -14.83 10.96
CA ARG A 327 7.22 -15.13 9.52
C ARG A 327 5.87 -15.13 8.78
N LEU A 328 4.86 -15.80 9.34
CA LEU A 328 3.53 -15.84 8.72
C LEU A 328 2.87 -14.46 8.72
N SER A 329 3.09 -13.64 9.75
CA SER A 329 2.54 -12.26 9.76
C SER A 329 3.18 -11.39 8.68
N ALA A 330 4.48 -11.51 8.44
CA ALA A 330 5.16 -10.76 7.38
C ALA A 330 4.64 -11.16 5.99
N GLU A 331 4.47 -12.47 5.74
CA GLU A 331 3.94 -12.99 4.47
C GLU A 331 2.47 -12.61 4.27
N LEU A 332 1.61 -12.81 5.26
CA LEU A 332 0.20 -12.41 5.18
C LEU A 332 0.02 -10.91 4.95
N LYS A 333 0.91 -10.06 5.50
CA LYS A 333 0.90 -8.62 5.22
C LYS A 333 1.30 -8.32 3.77
N ALA A 334 2.27 -9.03 3.21
CA ALA A 334 2.68 -8.88 1.82
C ALA A 334 1.57 -9.34 0.87
N ASP A 335 0.95 -10.48 1.15
CA ASP A 335 -0.16 -11.04 0.38
C ASP A 335 -1.38 -10.10 0.47
N THR A 336 -1.72 -9.61 1.67
CA THR A 336 -2.82 -8.64 1.85
C THR A 336 -2.58 -7.34 1.06
N ARG A 337 -1.33 -6.83 1.03
CA ARG A 337 -0.98 -5.66 0.19
C ARG A 337 -1.16 -5.98 -1.29
N SER A 338 -0.80 -7.18 -1.73
CA SER A 338 -1.02 -7.64 -3.10
C SER A 338 -2.53 -7.73 -3.43
N TYR A 339 -3.34 -8.29 -2.53
CA TYR A 339 -4.81 -8.35 -2.64
C TYR A 339 -5.43 -6.96 -2.73
N LEU A 340 -5.00 -6.03 -1.89
CA LEU A 340 -5.48 -4.66 -1.92
C LEU A 340 -5.19 -4.03 -3.29
N ASN A 341 -3.95 -4.17 -3.79
CA ASN A 341 -3.54 -3.68 -5.11
C ASN A 341 -4.29 -4.35 -6.28
N ALA A 342 -4.55 -5.65 -6.19
CA ALA A 342 -5.34 -6.38 -7.19
C ALA A 342 -6.81 -5.95 -7.18
N ALA A 343 -7.43 -5.83 -6.01
CA ALA A 343 -8.80 -5.33 -5.85
C ALA A 343 -8.94 -3.88 -6.35
N TYR A 344 -7.95 -3.01 -6.11
CA TYR A 344 -7.89 -1.67 -6.70
C TYR A 344 -7.86 -1.71 -8.24
N THR A 345 -7.20 -2.71 -8.82
CA THR A 345 -7.07 -2.86 -10.28
C THR A 345 -8.33 -3.46 -10.90
N GLU A 346 -8.93 -4.48 -10.27
CA GLU A 346 -10.11 -5.18 -10.79
C GLU A 346 -11.43 -4.44 -10.52
N GLY A 347 -11.58 -3.79 -9.37
CA GLY A 347 -12.75 -2.95 -9.05
C GLY A 347 -12.93 -1.82 -10.07
N PHE A 348 -11.83 -1.31 -10.61
CA PHE A 348 -11.79 -0.35 -11.72
C PHE A 348 -12.35 -0.94 -13.03
N GLY A 349 -12.10 -2.22 -13.29
CA GLY A 349 -12.60 -2.94 -14.46
C GLY A 349 -14.11 -3.22 -14.40
N VAL A 350 -14.63 -3.59 -13.23
CA VAL A 350 -16.06 -3.88 -13.03
C VAL A 350 -16.89 -2.59 -13.06
N ALA A 351 -16.41 -1.51 -12.44
CA ALA A 351 -17.04 -0.19 -12.53
C ALA A 351 -17.14 0.29 -13.99
N ARG A 352 -16.08 0.10 -14.78
CA ARG A 352 -16.07 0.39 -16.23
C ARG A 352 -17.12 -0.40 -17.01
N MET A 353 -17.30 -1.70 -16.72
CA MET A 353 -18.34 -2.51 -17.37
C MET A 353 -19.75 -2.03 -17.02
N MET A 354 -19.98 -1.61 -15.77
CA MET A 354 -21.28 -1.05 -15.38
C MET A 354 -21.55 0.31 -16.05
N PHE A 355 -20.54 1.18 -16.16
CA PHE A 355 -20.68 2.49 -16.81
C PHE A 355 -20.78 2.42 -18.35
N GLN A 356 -20.19 1.42 -19.00
CA GLN A 356 -20.27 1.25 -20.45
C GLN A 356 -21.59 0.56 -20.90
N ASN A 357 -22.21 -0.23 -20.02
CA ASN A 357 -23.53 -0.84 -20.30
C ASN A 357 -24.71 0.07 -19.98
N THR A 358 -24.52 1.16 -19.24
CA THR A 358 -25.51 2.24 -19.13
C THR A 358 -25.38 3.18 -20.33
N GLY A 359 -25.79 2.69 -21.50
CA GLY A 359 -25.95 3.54 -22.68
C GLY A 359 -27.07 4.55 -22.45
N SER A 360 -26.74 5.75 -21.99
CA SER A 360 -27.66 6.89 -21.99
C SER A 360 -26.90 8.17 -22.26
N HIS A 361 -26.98 8.60 -23.52
CA HIS A 361 -26.79 10.00 -23.88
C HIS A 361 -27.82 10.86 -23.13
N ASN A 362 -27.35 11.98 -22.60
CA ASN A 362 -28.11 13.13 -22.13
C ASN A 362 -29.07 12.96 -20.94
N GLN A 363 -28.90 13.93 -20.03
CA GLN A 363 -29.96 14.62 -19.30
C GLN A 363 -30.64 13.85 -18.17
N PHE A 364 -30.10 13.94 -16.95
CA PHE A 364 -30.95 13.97 -15.76
C PHE A 364 -30.48 15.03 -14.75
N ARG A 365 -31.37 16.00 -14.55
CA ARG A 365 -31.47 16.92 -13.41
C ARG A 365 -32.01 16.17 -12.18
N CYS A 366 -31.89 16.82 -11.02
CA CYS A 366 -32.47 16.52 -9.70
C CYS A 366 -31.60 15.64 -8.80
N LEU A 367 -31.47 15.91 -7.50
CA LEU A 367 -32.05 16.92 -6.61
C LEU A 367 -31.13 17.06 -5.40
#